data_AF-A0A950V1S5-F1
#
_entry.id   AF-A0A950V1S5-F1
#
_cell.length_a   1.000
_cell.length_b   1.000
_cell.length_c   1.000
_cell.angle_alpha   90.00
_cell.angle_beta   90.00
_cell.angle_gamma   90.00
#
_symmetry.space_group_name_H-M   'P 1'
#
loop_
_entity.id
_entity.type
_entity.pdbx_description
1 polymer ?
#
loop_
_entity_poly.entity_id
_entity_poly.type
_entity_poly.pdbx_seq_one_letter_code
_entity_poly.pdbx_strand_id
1 'polypeptide(L)'
;MSVIGITLWDDAVLAGCITKVAMLPQTQLIPRREFEGRQPTAASRAAKGCRRKFLRFFPGAFRDETYLDWERNYKWNAHVRWEAELNEAAFRSLLKARRYQEIGQHVARIESRTNLLFSFEKMAFRDAVKSEAGAAAFAAGLYEFLYGTGAQDRRFEAFCETIAGLPRKQTRVLTWPLVTVFGFLAQPQRHIFLKPKVTRIAAQEYGFEFPYQSRPNWDTYASYLEFAATVRRDLNDLHPRDMIDIQSFLWVQGSDEYEE
;
A
#
# COMPACT_ATOMS: atom_id res chain seq x y z
N MET A 1 43.03 -3.60 6.46
CA MET A 1 42.83 -5.04 6.76
C MET A 1 41.75 -5.09 7.83
N SER A 2 40.49 -5.43 7.57
CA SER A 2 39.96 -6.60 6.87
C SER A 2 38.71 -6.24 6.09
N VAL A 3 38.58 -6.84 4.90
CA VAL A 3 37.48 -6.72 3.96
C VAL A 3 36.56 -7.92 4.20
N ILE A 4 35.27 -7.67 4.42
CA ILE A 4 34.20 -8.68 4.37
C ILE A 4 33.18 -8.07 3.41
N GLY A 5 33.18 -8.41 2.13
CA GLY A 5 32.76 -9.72 1.65
C GLY A 5 31.28 -9.66 1.25
N ILE A 6 30.88 -8.67 0.44
CA ILE A 6 29.56 -8.62 -0.19
C ILE A 6 29.60 -9.66 -1.32
N THR A 7 29.02 -10.82 -1.06
CA THR A 7 28.77 -11.83 -2.10
C THR A 7 27.79 -11.27 -3.11
N LEU A 8 28.33 -10.96 -4.30
CA LEU A 8 27.58 -10.77 -5.54
C LEU A 8 26.71 -12.01 -5.80
N TRP A 9 25.40 -11.86 -5.63
CA TRP A 9 24.39 -12.75 -6.21
C TRP A 9 23.39 -11.87 -6.98
N ASP A 10 23.49 -12.00 -8.30
CA ASP A 10 22.46 -11.81 -9.34
C ASP A 10 21.91 -10.41 -9.66
N ASP A 11 22.79 -9.49 -10.06
CA ASP A 11 22.42 -8.31 -10.87
C ASP A 11 21.86 -8.69 -12.27
N ALA A 12 22.10 -9.92 -12.73
CA ALA A 12 21.64 -10.40 -14.04
C ALA A 12 20.12 -10.71 -14.08
N VAL A 13 19.51 -11.07 -12.95
CA VAL A 13 18.05 -11.35 -12.88
C VAL A 13 17.24 -10.05 -12.86
N LEU A 14 17.78 -8.99 -12.25
CA LEU A 14 17.18 -7.65 -12.28
C LEU A 14 17.23 -7.03 -13.69
N ALA A 15 18.35 -7.17 -14.41
CA ALA A 15 18.48 -6.66 -15.77
C ALA A 15 17.53 -7.34 -16.77
N GLY A 16 17.31 -8.65 -16.64
CA GLY A 16 16.39 -9.41 -17.50
C GLY A 16 14.91 -9.10 -17.29
N CYS A 17 14.51 -8.75 -16.06
CA CYS A 17 13.13 -8.36 -15.74
C CYS A 17 12.75 -6.97 -16.22
N ILE A 18 13.71 -6.02 -16.30
CA ILE A 18 13.44 -4.64 -16.74
C ILE A 18 12.95 -4.59 -18.21
N THR A 19 13.36 -5.54 -19.04
CA THR A 19 12.99 -5.59 -20.47
C THR A 19 11.60 -6.15 -20.77
N LYS A 20 10.87 -6.71 -19.79
CA LYS A 20 9.52 -7.30 -20.01
C LYS A 20 8.37 -6.57 -19.33
N VAL A 21 8.63 -5.45 -18.64
CA VAL A 21 7.60 -4.60 -18.01
C VAL A 21 7.17 -3.44 -18.93
N ALA A 22 7.40 -3.57 -20.24
CA ALA A 22 6.80 -2.71 -21.24
C ALA A 22 5.54 -3.38 -21.79
N MET A 23 4.39 -2.70 -21.64
CA MET A 23 3.06 -3.07 -22.15
C MET A 23 2.21 -3.99 -21.25
N LEU A 24 1.84 -3.51 -20.07
CA LEU A 24 0.58 -3.92 -19.44
C LEU A 24 -0.57 -3.06 -19.99
N PRO A 25 -1.70 -3.65 -20.41
CA PRO A 25 -2.83 -2.89 -20.95
C PRO A 25 -3.46 -2.02 -19.87
N GLN A 26 -3.57 -0.72 -20.17
CA GLN A 26 -4.31 0.26 -19.37
C GLN A 26 -5.81 -0.04 -19.40
N THR A 27 -6.30 -1.04 -18.67
CA THR A 27 -7.76 -1.19 -18.53
C THR A 27 -8.13 -1.99 -17.29
N GLN A 28 -8.22 -1.33 -16.13
CA GLN A 28 -9.32 -1.46 -15.17
C GLN A 28 -9.30 -0.20 -14.28
N LEU A 29 -9.71 0.92 -14.88
CA LEU A 29 -10.09 2.11 -14.14
C LEU A 29 -11.25 1.75 -13.21
N ILE A 30 -11.22 2.31 -11.99
CA ILE A 30 -12.34 2.33 -11.04
C ILE A 30 -13.65 2.57 -11.80
N PRO A 31 -14.74 1.82 -11.53
CA PRO A 31 -16.02 2.06 -12.18
C PRO A 31 -16.40 3.54 -12.08
N ARG A 32 -16.58 4.18 -13.24
CA ARG A 32 -16.85 5.63 -13.39
C ARG A 32 -18.18 6.11 -12.77
N ARG A 33 -18.93 5.25 -12.08
CA ARG A 33 -20.26 5.54 -11.58
C ARG A 33 -20.22 5.68 -10.06
N GLU A 34 -19.95 6.90 -9.59
CA GLU A 34 -20.43 7.48 -8.31
C GLU A 34 -19.77 8.84 -7.95
N PHE A 35 -19.02 9.48 -8.86
CA PHE A 35 -18.43 10.81 -8.63
C PHE A 35 -18.93 11.89 -9.62
N GLU A 36 -20.16 11.77 -10.12
CA GLU A 36 -20.80 12.86 -10.86
C GLU A 36 -21.41 13.87 -9.88
N GLY A 37 -20.72 14.99 -9.65
CA GLY A 37 -21.30 16.10 -8.90
C GLY A 37 -20.36 17.21 -8.45
N ARG A 38 -19.03 16.99 -8.37
CA ARG A 38 -18.09 18.03 -7.93
C ARG A 38 -17.28 18.56 -9.11
N GLN A 39 -17.63 19.76 -9.59
CA GLN A 39 -16.74 20.49 -10.51
C GLN A 39 -15.34 20.63 -9.88
N PRO A 40 -14.25 20.65 -10.68
CA PRO A 40 -12.91 20.89 -10.15
C PRO A 40 -12.84 22.30 -9.55
N THR A 41 -13.09 22.41 -8.26
CA THR A 41 -12.81 23.62 -7.50
C THR A 41 -11.31 23.78 -7.38
N ALA A 42 -10.80 25.00 -7.56
CA ALA A 42 -9.39 25.30 -7.31
C ALA A 42 -8.96 24.79 -5.92
N ALA A 43 -7.77 24.20 -5.83
CA ALA A 43 -7.24 23.63 -4.58
C ALA A 43 -7.33 24.64 -3.43
N SER A 44 -7.77 24.17 -2.26
CA SER A 44 -7.94 24.99 -1.06
C SER A 44 -6.62 25.65 -0.62
N ARG A 45 -6.69 26.70 0.21
CA ARG A 45 -5.48 27.31 0.78
C ARG A 45 -4.64 26.29 1.56
N ALA A 46 -5.29 25.38 2.28
CA ALA A 46 -4.69 24.29 3.03
C ALA A 46 -3.96 23.29 2.10
N ALA A 47 -4.63 22.84 1.02
CA ALA A 47 -4.02 21.98 0.00
C ALA A 47 -2.79 22.62 -0.66
N LYS A 48 -2.86 23.92 -0.97
CA LYS A 48 -1.69 24.69 -1.48
C LYS A 48 -0.56 24.75 -0.44
N GLY A 49 -0.88 24.80 0.85
CA GLY A 49 0.10 24.72 1.95
C GLY A 49 0.82 23.38 1.97
N CYS A 50 0.06 22.28 1.97
CA CYS A 50 0.61 20.92 1.91
C CYS A 50 1.52 20.72 0.69
N ARG A 51 1.11 21.25 -0.46
CA ARG A 51 1.93 21.26 -1.68
C ARG A 51 3.26 21.99 -1.49
N ARG A 52 3.25 23.19 -0.91
CA ARG A 52 4.49 23.94 -0.64
C ARG A 52 5.40 23.18 0.32
N LYS A 53 4.85 22.59 1.38
CA LYS A 53 5.61 21.75 2.31
C LYS A 53 6.28 20.59 1.57
N PHE A 54 5.54 19.85 0.75
CA PHE A 54 6.10 18.75 -0.05
C PHE A 54 7.24 19.21 -0.98
N LEU A 55 7.04 20.29 -1.71
CA LEU A 55 8.05 20.83 -2.65
C LEU A 55 9.27 21.45 -1.94
N ARG A 56 9.16 21.82 -0.66
CA ARG A 56 10.31 22.28 0.13
C ARG A 56 11.30 21.15 0.40
N PHE A 57 10.79 19.95 0.72
CA PHE A 57 11.63 18.76 0.93
C PHE A 57 12.04 18.10 -0.39
N PHE A 58 11.18 18.15 -1.40
CA PHE A 58 11.41 17.52 -2.70
C PHE A 58 11.17 18.51 -3.85
N PRO A 59 12.16 19.37 -4.17
CA PRO A 59 12.02 20.37 -5.24
C PRO A 59 11.66 19.78 -6.61
N GLY A 60 12.16 18.57 -6.93
CA GLY A 60 11.79 17.81 -8.14
C GLY A 60 10.45 17.08 -8.05
N ALA A 61 9.65 17.32 -7.01
CA ALA A 61 8.39 16.64 -6.72
C ALA A 61 8.54 15.10 -6.76
N PHE A 62 7.64 14.40 -7.46
CA PHE A 62 7.65 12.93 -7.56
C PHE A 62 8.79 12.37 -8.44
N ARG A 63 9.66 13.22 -8.98
CA ARG A 63 10.85 12.84 -9.73
C ARG A 63 12.14 13.28 -9.05
N ASP A 64 12.04 13.92 -7.89
CA ASP A 64 13.19 14.28 -7.07
C ASP A 64 13.97 13.03 -6.67
N GLU A 65 15.30 13.05 -6.81
CA GLU A 65 16.14 11.89 -6.52
C GLU A 65 16.03 11.47 -5.05
N THR A 66 15.95 12.44 -4.14
CA THR A 66 15.77 12.21 -2.69
C THR A 66 14.40 11.59 -2.43
N TYR A 67 13.35 12.09 -3.08
CA TYR A 67 12.01 11.49 -2.98
C TYR A 67 11.99 10.03 -3.45
N LEU A 68 12.64 9.76 -4.58
CA LEU A 68 12.71 8.42 -5.14
C LEU A 68 13.41 7.48 -4.16
N ASP A 69 14.55 7.87 -3.62
CA ASP A 69 15.32 7.07 -2.67
C ASP A 69 14.59 6.87 -1.35
N TRP A 70 14.13 7.95 -0.73
CA TRP A 70 13.62 7.93 0.65
C TRP A 70 12.21 7.39 0.76
N GLU A 71 11.35 7.71 -0.21
CA GLU A 71 9.92 7.45 -0.07
C GLU A 71 9.38 6.43 -1.05
N ARG A 72 9.91 6.35 -2.28
CA ARG A 72 9.27 5.55 -3.33
C ARG A 72 9.92 4.20 -3.60
N ASN A 73 11.23 4.16 -3.79
CA ASN A 73 11.91 3.04 -4.43
C ASN A 73 11.70 1.74 -3.66
N TYR A 74 11.77 1.75 -2.32
CA TYR A 74 11.51 0.53 -1.53
C TYR A 74 10.07 0.02 -1.66
N LYS A 75 9.07 0.92 -1.72
CA LYS A 75 7.65 0.56 -1.92
C LYS A 75 7.43 -0.02 -3.33
N TRP A 76 8.03 0.61 -4.34
CA TRP A 76 7.96 0.14 -5.72
C TRP A 76 8.68 -1.20 -5.92
N ASN A 77 9.85 -1.38 -5.32
CA ASN A 77 10.60 -2.63 -5.38
C ASN A 77 9.83 -3.78 -4.71
N ALA A 78 9.09 -3.51 -3.64
CA ALA A 78 8.19 -4.48 -3.04
C ALA A 78 7.04 -4.86 -3.98
N HIS A 79 6.45 -3.90 -4.71
CA HIS A 79 5.46 -4.19 -5.76
C HIS A 79 6.05 -5.02 -6.92
N VAL A 80 7.25 -4.67 -7.43
CA VAL A 80 7.92 -5.45 -8.48
C VAL A 80 8.16 -6.90 -8.04
N ARG A 81 8.56 -7.11 -6.79
CA ARG A 81 8.69 -8.46 -6.21
C ARG A 81 7.35 -9.18 -6.08
N TRP A 82 6.29 -8.45 -5.71
CA TRP A 82 4.95 -9.00 -5.71
C TRP A 82 4.56 -9.52 -7.09
N GLU A 83 4.76 -8.73 -8.14
CA GLU A 83 4.47 -9.15 -9.52
C GLU A 83 5.34 -10.34 -9.97
N ALA A 84 6.60 -10.39 -9.55
CA ALA A 84 7.50 -11.48 -9.90
C ALA A 84 7.21 -12.79 -9.16
N GLU A 85 6.90 -12.73 -7.86
CA GLU A 85 6.80 -13.91 -6.98
C GLU A 85 5.35 -14.32 -6.69
N LEU A 86 4.40 -13.39 -6.70
CA LEU A 86 3.04 -13.58 -6.19
C LEU A 86 1.95 -12.80 -6.98
N ASN A 87 2.13 -12.63 -8.29
CA ASN A 87 1.06 -12.15 -9.17
C ASN A 87 -0.18 -13.05 -9.12
N GLU A 88 -1.29 -12.61 -9.72
CA GLU A 88 -2.57 -13.34 -9.67
C GLU A 88 -2.43 -14.82 -10.08
N ALA A 89 -1.72 -15.10 -11.17
CA ALA A 89 -1.58 -16.47 -11.69
C ALA A 89 -0.78 -17.36 -10.73
N ALA A 90 0.35 -16.87 -10.23
CA ALA A 90 1.18 -17.56 -9.24
C ALA A 90 0.42 -17.79 -7.93
N PHE A 91 -0.24 -16.75 -7.41
CA PHE A 91 -1.05 -16.83 -6.20
C PHE A 91 -2.17 -17.87 -6.37
N ARG A 92 -2.95 -17.80 -7.46
CA ARG A 92 -4.01 -18.76 -7.76
C ARG A 92 -3.49 -20.20 -7.84
N SER A 93 -2.30 -20.40 -8.42
CA SER A 93 -1.68 -21.73 -8.52
C SER A 93 -1.28 -22.28 -7.14
N LEU A 94 -0.61 -21.47 -6.31
CA LEU A 94 -0.27 -21.84 -4.93
C LEU A 94 -1.52 -22.15 -4.09
N LEU A 95 -2.59 -21.36 -4.26
CA LEU A 95 -3.86 -21.56 -3.56
C LEU A 95 -4.51 -22.90 -3.94
N LYS A 96 -4.58 -23.22 -5.23
CA LYS A 96 -5.09 -24.52 -5.73
C LYS A 96 -4.25 -25.70 -5.23
N ALA A 97 -2.93 -25.52 -5.15
CA ALA A 97 -2.01 -26.50 -4.61
C ALA A 97 -2.01 -26.56 -3.07
N ARG A 98 -2.84 -25.76 -2.38
CA ARG A 98 -2.90 -25.65 -0.92
C ARG A 98 -1.57 -25.29 -0.26
N ARG A 99 -0.68 -24.60 -0.99
CA ARG A 99 0.64 -24.13 -0.50
C ARG A 99 0.48 -22.84 0.31
N TYR A 100 -0.40 -22.86 1.32
CA TYR A 100 -0.82 -21.65 2.03
C TYR A 100 0.30 -21.00 2.84
N GLN A 101 1.12 -21.81 3.53
CA GLN A 101 2.25 -21.29 4.31
C GLN A 101 3.27 -20.59 3.43
N GLU A 102 3.45 -21.05 2.19
CA GLU A 102 4.35 -20.43 1.22
C GLU A 102 3.83 -19.08 0.73
N ILE A 103 2.52 -18.94 0.50
CA ILE A 103 1.89 -17.64 0.25
C ILE A 103 2.17 -16.69 1.41
N GLY A 104 1.96 -17.14 2.66
CA GLY A 104 2.29 -16.36 3.86
C GLY A 104 3.76 -15.96 3.92
N GLN A 105 4.68 -16.85 3.54
CA GLN A 105 6.12 -16.58 3.49
C GLN A 105 6.49 -15.57 2.40
N HIS A 106 5.92 -15.67 1.19
CA HIS A 106 6.13 -14.68 0.13
C HIS A 106 5.69 -13.30 0.59
N VAL A 107 4.46 -13.19 1.12
CA VAL A 107 3.93 -11.91 1.61
C VAL A 107 4.80 -11.33 2.73
N ALA A 108 5.18 -12.15 3.73
CA ALA A 108 6.04 -11.71 4.82
C ALA A 108 7.43 -11.26 4.32
N ARG A 109 8.00 -11.95 3.33
CA ARG A 109 9.30 -11.62 2.75
C ARG A 109 9.25 -10.31 1.97
N ILE A 110 8.22 -10.11 1.14
CA ILE A 110 8.02 -8.87 0.37
C ILE A 110 7.88 -7.69 1.33
N GLU A 111 7.00 -7.81 2.33
CA GLU A 111 6.75 -6.74 3.31
C GLU A 111 7.99 -6.45 4.17
N SER A 112 8.77 -7.48 4.55
CA SER A 112 9.92 -7.32 5.46
C SER A 112 10.99 -6.34 4.96
N ARG A 113 11.06 -6.14 3.64
CA ARG A 113 11.98 -5.21 2.97
C ARG A 113 11.46 -3.77 2.89
N THR A 114 10.32 -3.51 3.54
CA THR A 114 9.72 -2.19 3.67
C THR A 114 9.75 -1.73 5.14
N ASN A 115 9.61 -0.43 5.35
CA ASN A 115 9.43 0.18 6.68
C ASN A 115 7.94 0.48 6.98
N LEU A 116 6.99 -0.14 6.25
CA LEU A 116 5.56 0.17 6.36
C LEU A 116 4.94 -0.36 7.65
N LEU A 117 5.13 -1.65 7.96
CA LEU A 117 4.63 -2.23 9.21
C LEU A 117 5.62 -2.05 10.36
N PHE A 118 5.08 -1.78 11.55
CA PHE A 118 5.87 -1.82 12.77
C PHE A 118 6.28 -3.24 13.14
N SER A 119 7.34 -3.38 13.94
CA SER A 119 7.88 -4.68 14.37
C SER A 119 6.81 -5.58 15.02
N PHE A 120 5.91 -5.02 15.83
CA PHE A 120 4.83 -5.78 16.45
C PHE A 120 3.78 -6.28 15.44
N GLU A 121 3.51 -5.53 14.37
CA GLU A 121 2.59 -5.95 13.30
C GLU A 121 3.22 -7.05 12.45
N LYS A 122 4.52 -6.92 12.13
CA LYS A 122 5.31 -7.97 11.46
C LYS A 122 5.35 -9.26 12.27
N MET A 123 5.50 -9.16 13.60
CA MET A 123 5.45 -10.33 14.48
C MET A 123 4.05 -10.95 14.54
N ALA A 124 3.02 -10.12 14.74
CA ALA A 124 1.63 -10.57 14.79
C ALA A 124 1.22 -11.32 13.52
N PHE A 125 1.59 -10.78 12.35
CA PHE A 125 1.33 -11.41 11.07
C PHE A 125 2.06 -12.74 10.91
N ARG A 126 3.37 -12.79 11.20
CA ARG A 126 4.16 -14.03 11.10
C ARG A 126 3.64 -15.13 12.03
N ASP A 127 3.23 -14.77 13.25
CA ASP A 127 2.63 -15.72 14.18
C ASP A 127 1.27 -16.23 13.70
N ALA A 128 0.44 -15.33 13.15
CA ALA A 128 -0.88 -15.65 12.63
C ALA A 128 -0.83 -16.66 11.46
N VAL A 129 0.15 -16.54 10.56
CA VAL A 129 0.30 -17.43 9.39
C VAL A 129 1.23 -18.63 9.62
N LYS A 130 1.66 -18.86 10.87
CA LYS A 130 2.53 -20.00 11.20
C LYS A 130 1.80 -21.33 11.12
N SER A 131 0.55 -21.38 11.58
CA SER A 131 -0.28 -22.59 11.50
C SER A 131 -0.87 -22.76 10.09
N GLU A 132 -1.12 -24.00 9.68
CA GLU A 132 -1.75 -24.28 8.39
C GLU A 132 -3.12 -23.61 8.28
N ALA A 133 -3.95 -23.69 9.33
CA ALA A 133 -5.27 -23.06 9.37
C ALA A 133 -5.19 -21.52 9.23
N GLY A 134 -4.25 -20.89 9.94
CA GLY A 134 -4.06 -19.43 9.87
C GLY A 134 -3.53 -18.99 8.51
N ALA A 135 -2.57 -19.72 7.95
CA ALA A 135 -2.06 -19.48 6.60
C ALA A 135 -3.15 -19.66 5.53
N ALA A 136 -3.98 -20.71 5.65
CA ALA A 136 -5.07 -20.97 4.72
C ALA A 136 -6.12 -19.87 4.75
N ALA A 137 -6.56 -19.47 5.94
CA ALA A 137 -7.52 -18.38 6.12
C ALA A 137 -6.98 -17.06 5.54
N PHE A 138 -5.73 -16.71 5.87
CA PHE A 138 -5.08 -15.52 5.34
C PHE A 138 -4.95 -15.55 3.82
N ALA A 139 -4.43 -16.65 3.26
CA ALA A 139 -4.20 -16.78 1.82
C ALA A 139 -5.50 -16.69 1.03
N ALA A 140 -6.56 -17.37 1.47
CA ALA A 140 -7.87 -17.32 0.83
C ALA A 140 -8.49 -15.91 0.93
N GLY A 141 -8.52 -15.32 2.13
CA GLY A 141 -9.11 -13.99 2.32
C GLY A 141 -8.36 -12.88 1.58
N LEU A 142 -7.03 -12.93 1.55
CA LEU A 142 -6.22 -12.00 0.78
C LEU A 142 -6.44 -12.17 -0.73
N TYR A 143 -6.54 -13.40 -1.21
CA TYR A 143 -6.83 -13.67 -2.63
C TYR A 143 -8.19 -13.10 -3.03
N GLU A 144 -9.23 -13.35 -2.23
CA GLU A 144 -10.57 -12.80 -2.48
C GLU A 144 -10.57 -11.27 -2.43
N PHE A 145 -9.83 -10.65 -1.51
CA PHE A 145 -9.69 -9.19 -1.46
C PHE A 145 -9.09 -8.62 -2.75
N LEU A 146 -7.99 -9.20 -3.23
CA LEU A 146 -7.24 -8.68 -4.37
C LEU A 146 -7.90 -9.01 -5.72
N TYR A 147 -8.37 -10.24 -5.88
CA TYR A 147 -8.76 -10.82 -7.18
C TYR A 147 -10.15 -11.44 -7.19
N GLY A 148 -10.83 -11.49 -6.04
CA GLY A 148 -12.18 -12.02 -5.94
C GLY A 148 -13.19 -11.21 -6.75
N THR A 149 -14.24 -11.88 -7.20
CA THR A 149 -15.36 -11.22 -7.90
C THR A 149 -16.31 -10.60 -6.88
N GLY A 150 -16.76 -9.38 -7.11
CA GLY A 150 -17.75 -8.71 -6.26
C GLY A 150 -17.39 -7.26 -5.95
N ALA A 151 -18.30 -6.59 -5.25
CA ALA A 151 -18.11 -5.21 -4.85
C ALA A 151 -16.94 -5.08 -3.85
N GLN A 152 -16.18 -4.00 -3.98
CA GLN A 152 -14.93 -3.80 -3.24
C GLN A 152 -15.16 -3.67 -1.73
N ASP A 153 -16.28 -3.07 -1.33
CA ASP A 153 -16.76 -2.95 0.04
C ASP A 153 -16.84 -4.32 0.73
N ARG A 154 -17.56 -5.27 0.14
CA ARG A 154 -17.74 -6.61 0.70
C ARG A 154 -16.42 -7.38 0.77
N ARG A 155 -15.58 -7.26 -0.25
CA ARG A 155 -14.26 -7.92 -0.29
C ARG A 155 -13.32 -7.35 0.77
N PHE A 156 -13.33 -6.04 0.99
CA PHE A 156 -12.54 -5.40 2.03
C PHE A 156 -13.03 -5.76 3.43
N GLU A 157 -14.35 -5.72 3.69
CA GLU A 157 -14.94 -6.11 4.98
C GLU A 157 -14.66 -7.59 5.30
N ALA A 158 -14.84 -8.49 4.32
CA ALA A 158 -14.50 -9.90 4.49
C ALA A 158 -13.01 -10.11 4.80
N PHE A 159 -12.13 -9.27 4.24
CA PHE A 159 -10.71 -9.30 4.57
C PHE A 159 -10.43 -8.76 5.98
N CYS A 160 -11.09 -7.69 6.41
CA CYS A 160 -11.03 -7.23 7.80
C CYS A 160 -11.45 -8.34 8.77
N GLU A 161 -12.54 -9.06 8.50
CA GLU A 161 -12.99 -10.19 9.32
C GLU A 161 -12.02 -11.38 9.26
N THR A 162 -11.41 -11.65 8.10
CA THR A 162 -10.33 -12.64 7.97
C THR A 162 -9.18 -12.31 8.92
N ILE A 163 -8.64 -11.09 8.83
CA ILE A 163 -7.55 -10.61 9.69
C ILE A 163 -7.97 -10.59 11.17
N ALA A 164 -9.24 -10.28 11.45
CA ALA A 164 -9.77 -10.32 12.80
C ALA A 164 -9.75 -11.73 13.40
N GLY A 165 -10.11 -12.75 12.62
CA GLY A 165 -10.19 -14.15 13.02
C GLY A 165 -8.86 -14.92 13.04
N LEU A 166 -7.76 -14.32 12.55
CA LEU A 166 -6.46 -14.99 12.57
C LEU A 166 -5.96 -15.27 14.00
N PRO A 167 -5.21 -16.36 14.23
CA PRO A 167 -4.67 -16.71 15.54
C PRO A 167 -3.85 -15.56 16.16
N ARG A 168 -4.06 -15.30 17.45
CA ARG A 168 -3.38 -14.23 18.20
C ARG A 168 -2.69 -14.83 19.42
N LYS A 169 -1.36 -14.71 19.50
CA LYS A 169 -0.60 -15.13 20.68
C LYS A 169 -0.42 -14.02 21.71
N GLN A 170 -0.16 -12.79 21.27
CA GLN A 170 0.22 -11.68 22.16
C GLN A 170 -0.42 -10.34 21.78
N THR A 171 -0.44 -9.99 20.50
CA THR A 171 -0.87 -8.67 20.02
C THR A 171 -2.13 -8.75 19.15
N ARG A 172 -2.81 -7.60 19.00
CA ARG A 172 -3.94 -7.47 18.07
C ARG A 172 -3.41 -7.57 16.64
N VAL A 173 -3.99 -8.49 15.85
CA VAL A 173 -3.66 -8.65 14.42
C VAL A 173 -4.45 -7.64 13.57
N LEU A 174 -5.67 -7.28 13.97
CA LEU A 174 -6.50 -6.33 13.22
C LEU A 174 -6.04 -4.88 13.45
N THR A 175 -5.21 -4.36 12.53
CA THR A 175 -4.78 -2.96 12.48
C THR A 175 -4.95 -2.39 11.07
N TRP A 176 -5.13 -1.08 10.97
CA TRP A 176 -5.20 -0.37 9.68
C TRP A 176 -3.98 -0.60 8.78
N PRO A 177 -2.73 -0.51 9.28
CA PRO A 177 -1.56 -0.83 8.46
C PRO A 177 -1.63 -2.25 7.90
N LEU A 178 -1.97 -3.25 8.72
CA LEU A 178 -1.98 -4.64 8.27
C LEU A 178 -3.06 -4.90 7.21
N VAL A 179 -4.26 -4.36 7.35
CA VAL A 179 -5.34 -4.59 6.36
C VAL A 179 -5.12 -3.84 5.04
N THR A 180 -4.32 -2.77 5.03
CA THR A 180 -4.12 -1.93 3.83
C THR A 180 -2.79 -2.16 3.12
N VAL A 181 -1.76 -2.68 3.81
CA VAL A 181 -0.41 -2.83 3.22
C VAL A 181 -0.39 -3.81 2.05
N PHE A 182 -1.12 -4.92 2.13
CA PHE A 182 -1.04 -5.95 1.08
C PHE A 182 -1.68 -5.48 -0.22
N GLY A 183 -2.85 -4.84 -0.15
CA GLY A 183 -3.47 -4.20 -1.32
C GLY A 183 -2.58 -3.11 -1.92
N PHE A 184 -1.97 -2.29 -1.07
CA PHE A 184 -1.06 -1.22 -1.49
C PHE A 184 0.17 -1.73 -2.25
N LEU A 185 0.79 -2.81 -1.77
CA LEU A 185 1.95 -3.42 -2.42
C LEU A 185 1.57 -4.22 -3.67
N ALA A 186 0.45 -4.93 -3.64
CA ALA A 186 0.00 -5.75 -4.77
C ALA A 186 -0.54 -4.90 -5.93
N GLN A 187 -1.33 -3.88 -5.64
CA GLN A 187 -2.08 -3.10 -6.63
C GLN A 187 -2.00 -1.60 -6.30
N PRO A 188 -0.82 -0.96 -6.40
CA PRO A 188 -0.61 0.44 -6.03
C PRO A 188 -1.41 1.42 -6.90
N GLN A 189 -2.03 0.98 -7.99
CA GLN A 189 -2.95 1.79 -8.78
C GLN A 189 -4.33 1.97 -8.12
N ARG A 190 -4.70 1.05 -7.23
CA ARG A 190 -6.06 0.93 -6.66
C ARG A 190 -6.10 1.19 -5.16
N HIS A 191 -5.12 0.69 -4.43
CA HIS A 191 -5.12 0.68 -2.98
C HIS A 191 -4.08 1.65 -2.42
N ILE A 192 -4.40 2.24 -1.28
CA ILE A 192 -3.52 3.14 -0.52
C ILE A 192 -3.30 2.56 0.89
N PHE A 193 -2.09 2.74 1.42
CA PHE A 193 -1.70 2.31 2.77
C PHE A 193 -2.09 3.36 3.82
N LEU A 194 -2.74 2.92 4.91
CA LEU A 194 -3.27 3.80 5.97
C LEU A 194 -2.47 3.63 7.26
N LYS A 195 -1.78 4.70 7.68
CA LYS A 195 -1.19 4.79 9.02
C LYS A 195 -1.97 5.80 9.88
N PRO A 196 -2.73 5.35 10.90
CA PRO A 196 -3.75 6.16 11.56
C PRO A 196 -3.33 7.58 12.00
N LYS A 197 -2.24 7.71 12.76
CA LYS A 197 -1.77 9.01 13.28
C LYS A 197 -1.46 9.97 12.12
N VAL A 198 -0.59 9.51 11.21
CA VAL A 198 -0.11 10.30 10.07
C VAL A 198 -1.25 10.67 9.13
N THR A 199 -2.13 9.72 8.78
CA THR A 199 -3.26 9.99 7.89
C THR A 199 -4.23 11.02 8.47
N ARG A 200 -4.50 10.98 9.78
CA ARG A 200 -5.39 11.96 10.43
C ARG A 200 -4.80 13.36 10.44
N ILE A 201 -3.51 13.49 10.77
CA ILE A 201 -2.81 14.79 10.74
C ILE A 201 -2.79 15.31 9.29
N ALA A 202 -2.44 14.47 8.32
CA ALA A 202 -2.44 14.85 6.91
C ALA A 202 -3.82 15.32 6.43
N ALA A 203 -4.90 14.66 6.83
CA ALA A 203 -6.26 15.09 6.50
C ALA A 203 -6.60 16.46 7.11
N GLN A 204 -6.21 16.68 8.38
CA GLN A 204 -6.38 17.97 9.05
C GLN A 204 -5.61 19.10 8.34
N GLU A 205 -4.32 18.88 8.06
CA GLU A 205 -3.47 19.86 7.36
C GLU A 205 -3.94 20.16 5.94
N TYR A 206 -4.52 19.15 5.27
CA TYR A 206 -5.09 19.32 3.93
C TYR A 206 -6.48 19.98 3.94
N GLY A 207 -7.14 20.02 5.10
CA GLY A 207 -8.52 20.49 5.25
C GLY A 207 -9.56 19.51 4.70
N PHE A 208 -9.29 18.21 4.77
CA PHE A 208 -10.22 17.14 4.38
C PHE A 208 -10.92 16.57 5.62
N GLU A 209 -12.26 16.48 5.59
CA GLU A 209 -13.04 15.86 6.64
C GLU A 209 -12.91 14.34 6.56
N PHE A 210 -12.10 13.76 7.44
CA PHE A 210 -11.84 12.32 7.47
C PHE A 210 -12.56 11.66 8.66
N PRO A 211 -13.70 10.97 8.45
CA PRO A 211 -14.47 10.30 9.51
C PRO A 211 -13.78 9.01 9.96
N TYR A 212 -12.63 9.17 10.62
CA TYR A 212 -11.79 8.06 11.05
C TYR A 212 -12.44 7.23 12.17
N GLN A 213 -12.50 5.92 11.96
CA GLN A 213 -12.78 4.94 13.00
C GLN A 213 -11.55 4.07 13.27
N SER A 214 -11.33 3.70 14.54
CA SER A 214 -10.13 2.95 14.96
C SER A 214 -10.13 1.49 14.51
N ARG A 215 -11.29 0.84 14.49
CA ARG A 215 -11.45 -0.50 13.93
C ARG A 215 -11.51 -0.39 12.39
N PRO A 216 -10.70 -1.15 11.65
CA PRO A 216 -10.81 -1.23 10.19
C PRO A 216 -12.24 -1.55 9.72
N ASN A 217 -12.71 -0.80 8.73
CA ASN A 217 -14.03 -0.90 8.11
C ASN A 217 -14.01 -0.23 6.73
N TRP A 218 -15.00 -0.52 5.89
CA TRP A 218 -15.07 0.03 4.55
C TRP A 218 -15.30 1.54 4.51
N ASP A 219 -16.21 2.09 5.31
CA ASP A 219 -16.57 3.52 5.24
C ASP A 219 -15.36 4.43 5.44
N THR A 220 -14.52 4.12 6.44
CA THR A 220 -13.28 4.84 6.69
C THR A 220 -12.29 4.66 5.54
N TYR A 221 -12.17 3.46 4.97
CA TYR A 221 -11.24 3.21 3.87
C TYR A 221 -11.69 3.86 2.56
N ALA A 222 -12.98 3.85 2.26
CA ALA A 222 -13.59 4.50 1.12
C ALA A 222 -13.41 6.02 1.19
N SER A 223 -13.63 6.62 2.35
CA SER A 223 -13.32 8.04 2.57
C SER A 223 -11.83 8.34 2.36
N TYR A 224 -10.95 7.43 2.78
CA TYR A 224 -9.51 7.62 2.54
C TYR A 224 -9.12 7.50 1.06
N LEU A 225 -9.77 6.61 0.30
CA LEU A 225 -9.61 6.51 -1.15
C LEU A 225 -10.11 7.78 -1.85
N GLU A 226 -11.22 8.36 -1.41
CA GLU A 226 -11.71 9.65 -1.90
C GLU A 226 -10.73 10.79 -1.58
N PHE A 227 -10.17 10.80 -0.37
CA PHE A 227 -9.14 11.76 -0.01
C PHE A 227 -7.93 11.65 -0.95
N ALA A 228 -7.43 10.44 -1.18
CA ALA A 228 -6.33 10.17 -2.10
C ALA A 228 -6.66 10.61 -3.54
N ALA A 229 -7.88 10.38 -4.01
CA ALA A 229 -8.34 10.82 -5.34
C ALA A 229 -8.40 12.35 -5.45
N THR A 230 -8.81 13.04 -4.39
CA THR A 230 -8.80 14.51 -4.32
C THR A 230 -7.38 15.05 -4.39
N VAL A 231 -6.46 14.52 -3.58
CA VAL A 231 -5.04 14.89 -3.60
C VAL A 231 -4.42 14.65 -4.98
N ARG A 232 -4.70 13.50 -5.61
CA ARG A 232 -4.21 13.20 -6.96
C ARG A 232 -4.66 14.25 -7.98
N ARG A 233 -5.93 14.67 -7.91
CA ARG A 233 -6.50 15.70 -8.79
C ARG A 233 -5.81 17.05 -8.61
N ASP A 234 -5.62 17.46 -7.35
CA ASP A 234 -5.02 18.76 -7.00
C ASP A 234 -3.53 18.83 -7.33
N LEU A 235 -2.86 17.68 -7.40
CA LEU A 235 -1.43 17.54 -7.74
C LEU A 235 -1.21 17.04 -9.18
N ASN A 236 -2.23 17.07 -10.05
CA ASN A 236 -2.16 16.48 -11.39
C ASN A 236 -1.00 17.04 -12.24
N ASP A 237 -0.67 18.32 -12.07
CA ASP A 237 0.43 19.00 -12.76
C ASP A 237 1.82 18.57 -12.25
N LEU A 238 1.92 17.93 -11.09
CA LEU A 238 3.14 17.27 -10.60
C LEU A 238 3.28 15.82 -11.13
N HIS A 239 2.28 15.32 -11.86
CA HIS A 239 2.27 14.00 -12.49
C HIS A 239 2.54 12.81 -11.53
N PRO A 240 1.76 12.66 -10.44
CA PRO A 240 1.80 11.44 -9.61
C PRO A 240 1.43 10.20 -10.43
N ARG A 241 2.15 9.10 -10.23
CA ARG A 241 2.03 7.85 -11.01
C ARG A 241 0.95 6.90 -10.48
N ASP A 242 0.86 6.78 -9.17
CA ASP A 242 0.09 5.74 -8.48
C ASP A 242 -0.21 6.17 -7.02
N MET A 243 -0.75 5.27 -6.20
CA MET A 243 -1.03 5.56 -4.79
C MET A 243 0.24 5.61 -3.94
N ILE A 244 1.40 5.14 -4.42
CA ILE A 244 2.67 5.31 -3.71
C ILE A 244 3.05 6.80 -3.67
N ASP A 245 2.91 7.49 -4.80
CA ASP A 245 3.15 8.94 -4.87
C ASP A 245 2.18 9.69 -3.93
N ILE A 246 0.90 9.35 -3.95
CA ILE A 246 -0.12 10.00 -3.10
C ILE A 246 0.09 9.69 -1.61
N GLN A 247 0.34 8.43 -1.26
CA GLN A 247 0.59 8.03 0.12
C GLN A 247 1.82 8.73 0.69
N SER A 248 2.88 8.86 -0.11
CA SER A 248 4.12 9.53 0.33
C SER A 248 3.93 11.05 0.45
N PHE A 249 3.14 11.66 -0.42
CA PHE A 249 2.76 13.07 -0.24
C PHE A 249 2.04 13.30 1.10
N LEU A 250 1.07 12.43 1.43
CA LEU A 250 0.34 12.48 2.70
C LEU A 250 1.23 12.16 3.90
N TRP A 251 2.20 11.26 3.73
CA TRP A 251 3.21 10.97 4.74
C TRP A 251 3.96 12.23 5.19
N VAL A 252 4.46 13.00 4.23
CA VAL A 252 5.18 14.27 4.49
C VAL A 252 4.32 15.27 5.27
N GLN A 253 3.00 15.25 5.10
CA GLN A 253 2.12 16.18 5.84
C GLN A 253 1.99 15.80 7.31
N GLY A 254 1.82 14.51 7.60
CA GLY A 254 1.48 14.04 8.95
C GLY A 254 2.58 13.32 9.73
N SER A 255 3.76 13.13 9.15
CA SER A 255 4.91 12.49 9.82
C SER A 255 5.78 13.53 10.51
N ASP A 256 6.23 13.20 11.72
CA ASP A 256 7.16 13.98 12.53
C ASP A 256 8.59 13.99 11.90
N GLU A 257 8.85 13.13 10.90
CA GLU A 257 10.10 13.12 10.10
C GLU A 257 10.25 14.36 9.20
N TYR A 258 9.15 15.09 8.96
CA TYR A 258 9.07 16.24 8.07
C TYR A 258 8.48 17.45 8.82
N GLU A 259 9.06 17.76 9.98
CA GLU A 259 8.73 18.96 10.75
C GLU A 259 9.24 20.24 10.07
N GLU A 260 8.55 21.36 10.29
CA GLU A 260 8.96 22.68 9.79
C GLU A 260 9.94 23.39 10.72
#